data_AF-A0A2E9CXR7-F1
#
_entry.id   AF-A0A2E9CXR7-F1
#
_cell.length_a   1.000
_cell.length_b   1.000
_cell.length_c   1.000
_cell.angle_alpha   90.00
_cell.angle_beta   90.00
_cell.angle_gamma   90.00
#
_symmetry.space_group_name_H-M   'P 1'
#
loop_
_entity.id
_entity.type
_entity.pdbx_description
1 polymer ?
#
loop_
_entity_poly.entity_id
_entity_poly.type
_entity_poly.pdbx_seq_one_letter_code
_entity_poly.pdbx_strand_id
1 'polypeptide(L)'
;MKNWLAGTINFSGSVTIDKGAHNALKKGSSLLPIGIKKTSGNFLKGDTVLIIDSDGKKIGKGISYYDCSELKLIKGKQTTLIKKIL
;
A
#
# COMPACT_ATOMS: atom_id res chain seq x y z
N MET A 1 24.43 -15.19 -23.41
CA MET A 1 23.03 -14.84 -23.70
C MET A 1 22.53 -13.90 -22.61
N LYS A 2 21.77 -12.86 -22.97
CA LYS A 2 21.43 -11.68 -22.16
C LYS A 2 20.51 -12.02 -20.97
N ASN A 3 21.05 -12.05 -19.74
CA ASN A 3 20.27 -11.94 -18.51
C ASN A 3 20.04 -10.44 -18.21
N TRP A 4 19.01 -9.81 -18.78
CA TRP A 4 18.86 -8.34 -18.73
C TRP A 4 17.50 -7.81 -18.24
N LEU A 5 16.44 -8.61 -18.09
CA LEU A 5 15.11 -8.07 -17.70
C LEU A 5 14.29 -8.90 -16.71
N ALA A 6 14.91 -9.76 -15.91
CA ALA A 6 14.26 -10.21 -14.67
C ALA A 6 14.69 -9.28 -13.52
N GLY A 7 14.60 -7.97 -13.73
CA GLY A 7 14.71 -7.00 -12.65
C GLY A 7 13.56 -7.31 -11.71
N THR A 8 13.82 -8.09 -10.66
CA THR A 8 12.90 -8.28 -9.55
C THR A 8 12.55 -6.86 -9.14
N ILE A 9 11.31 -6.44 -9.40
CA ILE A 9 10.81 -5.18 -8.86
C ILE A 9 10.85 -5.41 -7.35
N ASN A 10 11.94 -4.98 -6.73
CA ASN A 10 12.10 -5.01 -5.30
C ASN A 10 11.15 -3.95 -4.79
N PHE A 11 9.93 -4.36 -4.50
CA PHE A 11 8.99 -3.52 -3.80
C PHE A 11 9.61 -3.24 -2.43
N SER A 12 9.94 -1.99 -2.15
CA SER A 12 10.50 -1.54 -0.86
C SER A 12 9.57 -1.95 0.30
N GLY A 13 8.27 -2.13 0.01
CA GLY A 13 7.39 -2.91 0.87
C GLY A 13 6.02 -3.21 0.27
N SER A 14 5.11 -3.64 1.13
CA SER A 14 3.75 -4.02 0.78
C SER A 14 2.71 -3.51 1.76
N VAL A 15 1.49 -3.35 1.27
CA VAL A 15 0.32 -2.99 2.06
C VAL A 15 -0.76 -4.06 1.87
N THR A 16 -1.24 -4.61 2.98
CA THR A 16 -2.38 -5.53 3.02
C THR A 16 -3.63 -4.73 3.29
N ILE A 17 -4.65 -4.92 2.47
CA ILE A 17 -5.91 -4.19 2.53
C ILE A 17 -7.10 -5.11 2.84
N ASP A 18 -8.21 -4.54 3.31
CA ASP A 18 -9.45 -5.30 3.45
C ASP A 18 -10.28 -5.40 2.16
N LYS A 19 -11.36 -6.17 2.25
CA LYS A 19 -12.30 -6.39 1.14
C LYS A 19 -12.99 -5.11 0.68
N GLY A 20 -13.27 -4.17 1.59
CA GLY A 20 -13.86 -2.88 1.24
C GLY A 20 -12.94 -2.06 0.36
N ALA A 21 -11.67 -1.96 0.77
CA ALA A 21 -10.62 -1.31 0.00
C ALA A 21 -10.33 -2.00 -1.33
N HIS A 22 -10.30 -3.33 -1.37
CA HIS A 22 -10.15 -4.10 -2.61
C HIS A 22 -11.29 -3.75 -3.59
N ASN A 23 -12.54 -3.74 -3.13
CA ASN A 23 -13.67 -3.39 -3.98
C ASN A 23 -13.64 -1.91 -4.44
N ALA A 24 -13.16 -0.99 -3.61
CA ALA A 24 -12.96 0.40 -3.98
C ALA A 24 -11.89 0.55 -5.08
N LEU A 25 -10.76 -0.16 -4.95
CA LEU A 25 -9.70 -0.18 -5.96
C LEU A 25 -10.20 -0.71 -7.32
N LYS A 26 -11.05 -1.75 -7.32
CA LYS A 26 -11.69 -2.25 -8.55
C LYS A 26 -12.54 -1.21 -9.27
N LYS A 27 -13.07 -0.22 -8.54
CA LYS A 27 -13.86 0.89 -9.08
C LYS A 27 -13.00 2.10 -9.47
N GLY A 28 -11.66 1.98 -9.44
CA GLY A 28 -10.74 3.07 -9.76
C GLY A 28 -10.60 4.13 -8.65
N SER A 29 -11.10 3.85 -7.44
CA SER A 29 -10.94 4.76 -6.31
C SER A 29 -9.52 4.66 -5.73
N SER A 30 -9.06 5.74 -5.10
CA SER A 30 -7.78 5.74 -4.37
C SER A 30 -7.86 4.90 -3.08
N LEU A 31 -6.73 4.32 -2.68
CA LEU A 31 -6.64 3.56 -1.43
C LEU A 31 -6.55 4.50 -0.22
N LEU A 32 -7.54 4.43 0.67
CA LEU A 32 -7.56 5.19 1.92
C LEU A 32 -6.90 4.41 3.07
N PRO A 33 -6.25 5.08 4.05
CA PRO A 33 -5.59 4.41 5.17
C PRO A 33 -6.51 3.55 6.05
N ILE A 34 -7.80 3.89 6.12
CA ILE A 34 -8.80 3.09 6.85
C ILE A 34 -8.91 1.65 6.33
N GLY A 35 -8.66 1.45 5.03
CA GLY A 35 -8.70 0.17 4.37
C GLY A 35 -7.42 -0.66 4.51
N ILE A 36 -6.36 -0.09 5.08
CA ILE A 36 -5.07 -0.76 5.28
C ILE A 36 -5.08 -1.53 6.60
N LYS A 37 -4.83 -2.83 6.53
CA LYS A 37 -4.77 -3.74 7.69
C LYS A 37 -3.35 -3.97 8.17
N LYS A 38 -2.41 -4.09 7.24
CA LYS A 38 -0.99 -4.34 7.56
C LYS A 38 -0.09 -3.61 6.56
N THR A 39 1.07 -3.18 7.03
CA THR A 39 2.17 -2.73 6.19
C THR A 39 3.38 -3.60 6.51
N SER A 40 4.16 -3.95 5.49
CA SER A 40 5.38 -4.77 5.62
C SER A 40 6.49 -4.17 4.75
N GLY A 41 7.74 -4.41 5.14
CA GLY A 41 8.90 -3.77 4.50
C GLY A 41 9.11 -2.34 4.95
N ASN A 42 9.97 -1.62 4.23
CA ASN A 42 10.31 -0.24 4.50
C ASN A 42 10.26 0.56 3.21
N PHE A 43 9.36 1.52 3.13
CA PHE A 43 9.15 2.35 1.95
C PHE A 43 8.85 3.78 2.39
N LEU A 44 9.21 4.71 1.53
CA LEU A 44 9.01 6.14 1.73
C LEU A 44 7.89 6.66 0.82
N LYS A 45 7.46 7.88 1.06
CA LYS A 45 6.61 8.63 0.16
C LYS A 45 7.26 8.71 -1.23
N GLY A 46 6.49 8.38 -2.25
CA GLY A 46 6.93 8.28 -3.64
C GLY A 46 7.36 6.87 -4.06
N ASP A 47 7.59 5.96 -3.12
CA ASP A 47 7.95 4.58 -3.46
C ASP A 47 6.76 3.79 -3.99
N THR A 48 7.06 2.85 -4.89
CA THR A 48 6.08 1.87 -5.35
C THR A 48 5.97 0.72 -4.35
N VAL A 49 4.76 0.53 -3.82
CA VAL A 49 4.41 -0.55 -2.90
C VAL A 49 3.54 -1.60 -3.56
N LEU A 50 3.69 -2.85 -3.12
CA LEU A 50 2.84 -3.96 -3.53
C LEU A 50 1.53 -3.95 -2.74
N ILE A 51 0.40 -4.05 -3.41
CA ILE A 51 -0.93 -4.13 -2.78
C ILE A 51 -1.35 -5.60 -2.72
N ILE A 52 -1.65 -6.06 -1.51
CA ILE A 52 -2.03 -7.44 -1.20
C ILE A 52 -3.43 -7.42 -0.58
N ASP A 53 -4.32 -8.32 -0.98
CA ASP A 53 -5.62 -8.47 -0.33
C ASP A 53 -5.55 -9.31 0.96
N SER A 54 -6.68 -9.45 1.65
CA SER A 54 -6.79 -10.24 2.88
C SER A 54 -6.46 -11.72 2.70
N ASP A 55 -6.55 -12.24 1.48
CA ASP A 55 -6.33 -13.64 1.14
C ASP A 55 -4.87 -13.89 0.72
N GLY A 56 -4.02 -12.85 0.82
CA GLY A 56 -2.60 -12.91 0.47
C GLY A 56 -2.31 -12.76 -1.03
N LYS A 57 -3.34 -12.47 -1.84
CA LYS A 57 -3.17 -12.30 -3.29
C LYS A 57 -2.62 -10.92 -3.61
N LYS A 58 -1.62 -10.88 -4.48
CA LYS A 58 -1.09 -9.64 -5.06
C LYS A 58 -2.13 -9.10 -6.05
N ILE A 59 -2.73 -7.96 -5.75
CA ILE A 59 -3.80 -7.37 -6.58
C ILE A 59 -3.32 -6.19 -7.42
N GLY A 60 -2.15 -5.62 -7.10
CA GLY A 60 -1.60 -4.52 -7.87
C GLY A 60 -0.40 -3.87 -7.21
N LYS A 61 0.03 -2.73 -7.77
CA LYS A 61 1.08 -1.86 -7.24
C LYS A 61 0.60 -0.42 -7.26
N GLY A 62 1.05 0.39 -6.31
CA GLY A 62 0.69 1.80 -6.21
C GLY A 62 1.83 2.63 -5.64
N ILE A 63 1.79 3.93 -5.88
CA ILE A 63 2.72 4.88 -5.29
C ILE A 63 2.22 5.22 -3.88
N SER A 64 3.08 5.09 -2.88
CA SER A 64 2.73 5.50 -1.52
C SER A 64 2.83 7.01 -1.38
N TYR A 65 1.82 7.64 -0.78
CA TYR A 65 1.85 9.07 -0.44
C TYR A 65 2.36 9.35 0.98
N TYR A 66 2.69 8.29 1.71
CA TYR A 66 3.13 8.32 3.10
C TYR A 66 4.28 7.33 3.29
N ASP A 67 5.11 7.57 4.29
CA ASP A 67 6.14 6.63 4.70
C ASP A 67 5.52 5.41 5.40
N CYS A 68 6.25 4.29 5.44
CA CYS A 68 5.81 3.09 6.15
C CYS A 68 5.59 3.36 7.65
N SER A 69 6.41 4.21 8.27
CA SER A 69 6.26 4.68 9.65
C SER A 69 4.97 5.48 9.86
N GLU A 70 4.70 6.44 8.98
CA GLU A 70 3.46 7.24 9.00
C GLU A 70 2.23 6.35 8.83
N LEU A 71 2.24 5.46 7.83
CA LEU A 71 1.14 4.50 7.61
C LEU A 71 0.89 3.60 8.81
N LYS A 72 1.93 3.19 9.56
CA LYS A 72 1.72 2.44 10.80
C LYS A 72 0.95 3.23 11.85
N LEU A 73 1.10 4.56 11.88
CA LEU A 73 0.40 5.46 12.81
C LEU A 73 -1.03 5.78 12.36
N ILE A 74 -1.29 5.82 11.05
CA ILE A 74 -2.59 6.18 10.45
C ILE A 74 -3.41 4.99 9.92
N LYS A 75 -2.86 3.76 9.90
CA LYS A 75 -3.62 2.57 9.44
C LYS A 75 -4.90 2.40 10.25
N GLY A 76 -6.00 2.06 9.58
CA GLY A 76 -7.30 1.88 10.22
C GLY A 76 -7.96 3.15 10.74
N LYS A 77 -7.36 4.34 10.53
CA LYS A 77 -7.96 5.63 10.90
C LYS A 77 -8.64 6.28 9.70
N GLN A 78 -9.71 7.04 9.96
CA GLN A 78 -10.39 7.81 8.93
C GLN A 78 -9.50 8.95 8.41
N THR A 79 -9.63 9.29 7.13
CA THR A 79 -8.83 10.32 6.43
C THR A 79 -8.92 11.69 7.12
N THR A 80 -10.04 12.00 7.77
CA THR A 80 -10.28 13.22 8.56
C THR A 80 -9.37 13.34 9.78
N LEU A 81 -8.84 12.23 10.31
CA LEU A 81 -7.87 12.26 11.41
C LEU A 81 -6.42 12.42 10.95
N ILE A 82 -6.11 12.29 9.66
CA ILE A 82 -4.72 12.32 9.18
C ILE A 82 -4.09 13.71 9.39
N LYS A 83 -4.85 14.79 9.15
CA LYS A 83 -4.41 16.19 9.43
C LYS A 83 -4.12 16.51 10.91
N LYS A 84 -4.48 15.61 11.83
CA LYS A 84 -4.28 15.79 13.28
C LYS A 84 -3.17 14.90 13.84
N ILE A 85 -2.68 13.96 13.02
CA ILE A 85 -1.65 12.97 13.38
C ILE A 85 -0.33 13.28 12.64
N LEU A 86 -0.41 14.01 11.51
CA LEU A 86 0.70 14.54 10.73
C LEU A 86 0.63 16.06 10.70
#